data_AF-A0A560BSQ2-F1
#
_entry.id   AF-A0A560BSQ2-F1
#
_cell.length_a   1.000
_cell.length_b   1.000
_cell.length_c   1.000
_cell.angle_alpha   90.00
_cell.angle_beta   90.00
_cell.angle_gamma   90.00
#
_symmetry.space_group_name_H-M   'P 1'
#
loop_
_entity.id
_entity.type
_entity.pdbx_description
1 polymer ?
#
loop_
_entity_poly.entity_id
_entity_poly.type
_entity_poly.pdbx_seq_one_letter_code
_entity_poly.pdbx_strand_id
1 'polypeptide(L)' 'MNQQTTNFLPTRLSDDLLEGADAIAVELFGDAKHRRKVYHLDSLGELPTFRLGAKLCCLRSKLREHINSKMTTGREVRA' A
#
# COMPACT_ATOMS: atom_id res chain seq x y z
N MET A 1 -7.88 -36.33 -9.31
CA MET A 1 -7.05 -35.26 -8.70
C MET A 1 -7.94 -34.04 -8.56
N ASN A 2 -8.51 -33.85 -7.38
CA ASN A 2 -9.53 -32.82 -7.15
C ASN A 2 -8.82 -31.49 -6.93
N GLN A 3 -8.94 -30.60 -7.93
CA GLN A 3 -8.42 -29.25 -7.87
C GLN A 3 -9.13 -28.50 -6.73
N GLN A 4 -8.36 -28.15 -5.70
CA GLN A 4 -8.82 -27.30 -4.60
C GLN A 4 -9.26 -25.95 -5.18
N THR A 5 -10.56 -25.73 -5.32
CA THR A 5 -11.11 -24.40 -5.55
C THR A 5 -10.96 -23.64 -4.25
N THR A 6 -9.87 -22.89 -4.12
CA THR A 6 -9.72 -21.89 -3.06
C THR A 6 -10.90 -20.93 -3.22
N ASN A 7 -11.81 -20.95 -2.25
CA ASN A 7 -12.92 -20.01 -2.11
C ASN A 7 -12.36 -18.57 -2.14
N PHE A 8 -12.28 -17.95 -3.32
CA PHE A 8 -12.03 -16.53 -3.47
C PHE A 8 -13.34 -15.81 -3.20
N LEU A 9 -13.61 -15.56 -1.93
CA LEU A 9 -14.57 -14.54 -1.55
C LEU A 9 -14.00 -13.24 -2.14
N PRO A 10 -14.70 -12.50 -3.01
CA PRO A 10 -14.19 -11.24 -3.52
C PRO A 10 -13.89 -10.36 -2.32
N THR A 11 -12.61 -10.08 -2.06
CA THR A 11 -12.18 -9.14 -1.05
C THR A 11 -12.95 -7.86 -1.33
N ARG A 12 -13.78 -7.41 -0.37
CA ARG A 12 -14.60 -6.23 -0.63
C ARG A 12 -13.63 -5.07 -0.81
N LEU A 13 -14.01 -4.09 -1.64
CA LEU A 13 -13.20 -2.87 -1.81
C LEU A 13 -12.86 -2.23 -0.45
N SER A 14 -13.78 -2.32 0.51
CA SER A 14 -13.62 -1.88 1.89
C SER A 14 -12.50 -2.59 2.66
N ASP A 15 -12.22 -3.87 2.36
CA ASP A 15 -11.15 -4.64 3.01
C ASP A 15 -9.76 -4.27 2.48
N ASP A 16 -9.70 -3.74 1.24
CA ASP A 16 -8.46 -3.32 0.58
C ASP A 16 -8.17 -1.83 0.76
N LEU A 17 -9.19 -1.02 1.09
CA LEU A 17 -9.04 0.42 1.27
C LEU A 17 -8.44 0.76 2.64
N LEU A 18 -7.23 1.33 2.63
CA LEU A 18 -6.57 1.90 3.80
C LEU A 18 -6.94 3.38 3.90
N GLU A 19 -7.64 3.74 4.98
CA GLU A 19 -8.06 5.11 5.25
C GLU A 19 -7.11 5.80 6.25
N GLY A 20 -6.52 6.92 5.82
CA GLY A 20 -5.68 7.76 6.65
C GLY A 20 -4.23 7.29 6.72
N ALA A 21 -3.35 8.20 7.10
CA ALA A 21 -1.92 7.92 7.24
C ALA A 21 -1.63 6.88 8.35
N ASP A 22 -2.50 6.74 9.34
CA ASP A 22 -2.35 5.74 10.41
C ASP A 22 -2.54 4.31 9.87
N ALA A 23 -3.57 4.04 9.07
CA ALA A 23 -3.78 2.72 8.48
C ALA A 23 -2.65 2.33 7.53
N ILE A 24 -2.19 3.29 6.72
CA ILE A 24 -1.04 3.10 5.82
C ILE A 24 0.24 2.85 6.62
N ALA A 25 0.44 3.56 7.75
CA ALA A 25 1.60 3.38 8.60
C ALA A 25 1.62 2.01 9.29
N VAL A 26 0.46 1.50 9.73
CA VAL A 26 0.35 0.15 10.27
C VAL A 26 0.67 -0.89 9.20
N GLU A 27 0.17 -0.72 7.97
CA GLU A 27 0.44 -1.66 6.88
C GLU A 27 1.93 -1.68 6.46
N LEU A 28 2.58 -0.52 6.41
CA LEU A 28 3.99 -0.40 5.97
C LEU A 28 5.01 -0.64 7.08
N PHE A 29 4.75 -0.14 8.28
CA PHE A 29 5.72 -0.05 9.37
C PHE A 29 5.29 -0.81 10.62
N GLY A 30 4.08 -1.38 10.66
CA GLY A 30 3.54 -2.11 11.81
C GLY A 30 3.10 -1.23 12.98
N ASP A 31 3.26 0.10 12.90
CA ASP A 31 2.88 1.03 13.99
C ASP A 31 2.40 2.38 13.42
N ALA A 32 1.21 2.82 13.86
CA ALA A 32 0.58 4.09 13.51
C ALA A 32 1.42 5.33 13.89
N LYS A 33 2.36 5.21 14.85
CA LYS A 33 3.31 6.28 15.20
C LYS A 33 4.12 6.78 14.01
N HIS A 34 4.26 5.96 12.97
CA HIS A 34 4.98 6.30 11.74
C HIS A 34 4.18 7.11 10.72
N ARG A 35 2.97 7.61 11.04
CA ARG A 35 2.15 8.44 10.14
C ARG A 35 2.89 9.62 9.50
N ARG A 36 3.85 10.24 10.20
CA ARG A 36 4.70 11.32 9.65
C ARG A 36 5.58 10.84 8.49
N LYS A 37 6.10 9.61 8.56
CA LYS A 37 6.87 9.01 7.46
C LYS A 37 5.97 8.77 6.25
N VAL A 38 4.71 8.36 6.47
CA VAL A 38 3.75 8.18 5.37
C VAL A 38 3.51 9.50 4.63
N TYR A 39 3.25 10.60 5.35
CA TYR A 39 3.10 11.91 4.69
C TYR A 39 4.35 12.38 3.95
N HIS A 40 5.54 12.08 4.50
CA HIS A 40 6.78 12.38 3.81
C HIS A 40 6.90 11.60 2.50
N LEU A 41 6.65 10.29 2.52
CA LEU A 41 6.69 9.45 1.32
C LEU A 41 5.59 9.82 0.30
N ASP A 42 4.39 10.18 0.77
CA ASP A 42 3.32 10.75 -0.07
C ASP A 42 3.79 12.04 -0.76
N SER A 43 4.45 12.95 -0.03
CA SER A 43 4.97 14.19 -0.60
C SER A 43 6.07 13.98 -1.64
N LEU A 44 6.81 12.88 -1.54
CA LEU A 44 7.83 12.48 -2.51
C LEU A 44 7.23 11.76 -3.73
N GLY A 45 5.93 11.43 -3.72
CA GLY A 45 5.30 10.63 -4.77
C GLY A 45 5.77 9.17 -4.77
N GLU A 46 6.31 8.68 -3.64
CA GLU A 46 6.87 7.34 -3.48
C GLU A 46 5.83 6.30 -3.02
N LEU A 47 4.57 6.72 -2.81
CA LEU A 47 3.46 5.83 -2.45
C LEU A 47 2.30 5.96 -3.45
N PRO A 48 1.60 4.86 -3.76
CA PRO A 48 0.41 4.85 -4.62
C PRO A 48 -0.83 5.31 -3.82
N THR A 49 -0.80 6.54 -3.34
CA THR A 49 -1.85 7.17 -2.53
C THR A 49 -2.78 8.04 -3.38
N PHE A 50 -3.99 8.27 -2.86
CA PHE A 50 -4.96 9.21 -3.41
C PHE A 50 -5.70 9.92 -2.28
N ARG A 51 -6.35 11.05 -2.57
CA ARG A 51 -7.11 11.82 -1.56
C ARG A 51 -8.61 11.67 -1.77
N LEU A 52 -9.32 11.37 -0.69
CA LEU A 52 -10.79 11.40 -0.64
C LEU A 52 -11.21 12.52 0.31
N GLY A 53 -11.47 13.70 -0.27
CA GLY A 53 -11.62 14.94 0.49
C GLY A 53 -10.32 15.31 1.21
N ALA A 54 -10.37 15.43 2.53
CA ALA A 54 -9.20 15.74 3.35
C ALA A 54 -8.38 14.49 3.78
N LYS A 55 -8.90 13.27 3.54
CA LYS A 55 -8.23 12.03 3.96
C LYS A 55 -7.28 11.53 2.88
N LEU A 56 -6.11 11.06 3.32
CA LEU A 56 -5.16 10.32 2.50
C LEU A 56 -5.55 8.84 2.53
N CYS A 57 -5.75 8.22 1.38
CA CYS A 57 -6.12 6.81 1.27
C CYS A 57 -5.19 6.08 0.30
N CYS A 58 -5.10 4.77 0.42
CA CYS A 58 -4.52 3.92 -0.61
C CYS A 58 -5.18 2.55 -0.62
N LEU A 59 -5.01 1.81 -1.72
CA LEU A 59 -5.39 0.41 -1.78
C LEU A 59 -4.21 -0.46 -1.32
N ARG A 60 -4.46 -1.37 -0.38
CA ARG A 60 -3.47 -2.27 0.20
C ARG A 60 -2.82 -3.16 -0.85
N SER A 61 -3.60 -3.70 -1.78
CA SER A 61 -3.08 -4.50 -2.90
C SER A 61 -2.16 -3.68 -3.79
N LYS A 62 -2.55 -2.45 -4.15
CA LYS A 62 -1.71 -1.54 -4.95
C LYS A 62 -0.44 -1.12 -4.23
N LEU A 63 -0.53 -0.87 -2.92
CA LEU A 63 0.62 -0.54 -2.09
C LEU A 63 1.66 -1.66 -2.11
N ARG A 64 1.22 -2.91 -1.95
CA ARG A 64 2.10 -4.10 -2.00
C ARG A 64 2.68 -4.33 -3.39
N GLU A 65 1.87 -4.21 -4.44
CA GLU A 65 2.33 -4.26 -5.84
C GLU A 65 3.41 -3.21 -6.13
N HIS A 66 3.18 -1.96 -5.69
CA HIS A 66 4.11 -0.86 -5.88
C HIS A 66 5.46 -1.11 -5.22
N ILE A 67 5.46 -1.58 -3.97
CA ILE A 67 6.69 -1.91 -3.24
C ILE A 67 7.44 -3.06 -3.93
N ASN A 68 6.74 -4.12 -4.33
CA ASN A 68 7.35 -5.23 -5.07
C ASN A 68 7.97 -4.78 -6.40
N SER A 69 7.31 -3.86 -7.11
CA SER A 69 7.85 -3.25 -8.32
C SER A 69 9.13 -2.47 -8.03
N LYS A 70 9.15 -1.63 -6.98
CA LYS A 70 10.33 -0.87 -6.55
C LYS A 70 11.50 -1.78 -6.14
N MET A 71 11.22 -2.91 -5.49
CA MET A 71 12.24 -3.92 -5.16
C MET A 71 12.89 -4.54 -6.40
N THR A 72 12.14 -4.69 -7.48
CA THR A 72 12.61 -5.30 -8.74
C THR A 72 13.45 -4.30 -9.56
N THR A 73 13.14 -3.00 -9.47
CA THR A 73 13.85 -1.92 -10.18
C THR A 73 15.14 -1.47 -9.47
N GLY A 74 15.43 -1.98 -8.27
CA GLY A 74 16.58 -1.58 -7.44
C GLY A 74 17.99 -1.97 -7.92
N ARG A 75 18.22 -2.20 -9.22
CA ARG A 75 19.55 -2.50 -9.80
C ARG A 75 19.88 -1.73 -11.08
N GLU A 76 19.54 -0.46 -11.16
CA GLU A 76 20.27 0.43 -12.07
C GLU A 76 20.81 1.62 -11.28
N VAL A 77 21.94 1.34 -10.61
CA VAL A 77 22.86 2.35 -10.09
C VAL A 77 23.30 3.15 -11.32
N ARG A 78 22.79 4.37 -11.47
CA ARG A 78 23.27 5.30 -12.48
C ARG A 78 24.73 5.62 -12.15
N ALA A 79 25.62 5.15 -13.01
CA ALA A 79 27.02 5.55 -13.10
C ALA A 79 27.13 6.99 -13.63
#